data_AF-A0A5C2RN35-F1
#
_entry.id   AF-A0A5C2RN35-F1
#
_cell.length_a   1.000
_cell.length_b   1.000
_cell.length_c   1.000
_cell.angle_alpha   90.00
_cell.angle_beta   90.00
_cell.angle_gamma   90.00
#
_symmetry.space_group_name_H-M   'P 1'
#
loop_
_entity.id
_entity.type
_entity.pdbx_description
1 polymer ?
#
loop_
_entity_poly.entity_id
_entity_poly.type
_entity_poly.pdbx_seq_one_letter_code
_entity_poly.pdbx_strand_id
1 'polypeptide(L)' 'QALMLANQTTFRNCLVVMRLTTRKSELPTRTTVRNRIEDKFNDFIDELKSDI' A
#
# COMPACT_ATOMS: atom_id res chain seq x y z
N GLN A 1 -10.65 -16.79 10.36
CA GLN A 1 -10.40 -18.04 9.60
C GLN A 1 -9.64 -17.80 8.29
N ALA A 2 -10.05 -16.85 7.43
CA ALA A 2 -9.32 -16.53 6.18
C ALA A 2 -7.85 -16.08 6.37
N LEU A 3 -7.57 -15.29 7.42
CA LEU A 3 -6.21 -14.80 7.72
C LEU A 3 -5.23 -15.93 8.06
N MET A 4 -5.72 -17.02 8.66
CA MET A 4 -4.88 -18.18 9.01
C MET A 4 -4.55 -19.04 7.78
N LEU A 5 -5.48 -19.13 6.82
CA LEU A 5 -5.23 -19.74 5.51
C LEU A 5 -4.23 -18.91 4.69
N ALA A 6 -4.35 -17.57 4.74
CA ALA A 6 -3.39 -16.63 4.13
C ALA A 6 -1.95 -16.82 4.63
N ASN A 7 -1.77 -17.22 5.90
CA ASN A 7 -0.46 -17.47 6.52
C ASN A 7 0.14 -18.84 6.22
N GLN A 8 -0.60 -19.76 5.60
CA GLN A 8 -0.01 -21.01 5.13
C GLN A 8 0.90 -20.71 3.93
N THR A 9 2.16 -21.15 4.02
CA THR A 9 3.18 -20.89 2.99
C THR A 9 2.73 -21.26 1.58
N THR A 10 2.03 -22.40 1.44
CA THR A 10 1.48 -22.88 0.16
C THR A 10 0.44 -21.92 -0.41
N PHE A 11 -0.53 -21.52 0.40
CA PHE A 11 -1.58 -20.61 -0.03
C PHE A 11 -1.04 -19.19 -0.31
N ARG A 12 -0.10 -18.69 0.50
CA ARG A 12 0.62 -17.45 0.24
C ARG A 12 1.38 -17.48 -1.09
N ASN A 13 2.04 -18.59 -1.42
CA ASN A 13 2.72 -18.77 -2.70
C ASN A 13 1.73 -18.71 -3.87
N CYS A 14 0.58 -19.38 -3.75
CA CYS A 14 -0.49 -19.29 -4.74
C CYS A 14 -0.98 -17.84 -4.92
N LEU A 15 -1.16 -17.10 -3.82
CA LEU A 15 -1.55 -15.68 -3.86
C LEU A 15 -0.48 -14.80 -4.54
N VAL A 16 0.81 -15.06 -4.29
CA VAL A 16 1.92 -14.34 -4.94
C VAL A 16 1.95 -14.63 -6.44
N VAL A 17 1.71 -15.88 -6.85
CA VAL A 17 1.64 -16.29 -8.26
C VAL A 17 0.40 -15.72 -8.96
N MET A 18 -0.73 -15.64 -8.26
CA MET A 18 -1.99 -15.04 -8.76
C MET A 18 -1.96 -13.51 -8.79
N ARG A 19 -0.95 -12.87 -8.18
CA ARG A 19 -0.80 -11.41 -8.25
C ARG A 19 -0.55 -11.01 -9.69
N LEU A 20 -1.35 -10.05 -10.18
CA LEU A 20 -1.09 -9.40 -11.47
C LEU A 20 0.37 -8.95 -11.51
N THR A 21 1.08 -9.37 -12.55
CA THR A 21 2.51 -9.07 -12.75
C THR A 21 2.68 -7.58 -12.97
N THR A 22 2.88 -6.84 -11.88
CA THR A 22 3.17 -5.41 -11.95
C THR A 22 4.50 -5.21 -12.67
N ARG A 23 4.45 -4.52 -13.81
CA ARG A 23 5.64 -4.10 -14.53
C ARG A 23 6.33 -3.01 -13.73
N LYS A 24 7.67 -2.91 -13.84
CA LYS A 24 8.44 -1.85 -13.16
C LYS A 24 7.93 -0.44 -13.50
N SER A 25 7.37 -0.25 -14.69
CA SER A 25 6.74 0.99 -15.16
C SER A 25 5.45 1.36 -14.42
N GLU A 26 4.78 0.39 -13.79
CA GLU A 26 3.53 0.59 -13.04
C GLU A 26 3.78 0.85 -11.56
N LEU A 27 5.02 0.63 -11.09
CA LEU A 27 5.40 0.93 -9.73
C LEU A 27 5.65 2.43 -9.57
N PRO A 28 5.15 3.05 -8.49
CA PRO A 28 5.42 4.45 -8.23
C PRO A 28 6.91 4.67 -8.02
N THR A 29 7.42 5.79 -8.52
CA THR A 29 8.82 6.16 -8.29
C THR A 29 9.03 6.53 -6.82
N ARG A 30 10.29 6.49 -6.34
CA ARG A 30 10.63 6.93 -4.97
C ARG A 30 10.14 8.35 -4.69
N THR A 31 10.22 9.24 -5.68
CA THR A 31 9.73 10.62 -5.59
C THR A 31 8.22 10.65 -5.42
N THR A 32 7.48 9.89 -6.25
CA THR A 32 6.01 9.76 -6.13
C THR A 32 5.58 9.28 -4.75
N VAL A 33 6.29 8.30 -4.18
CA VAL A 33 6.02 7.79 -2.84
C VAL A 33 6.28 8.86 -1.77
N ARG A 34 7.42 9.56 -1.85
CA ARG A 34 7.75 10.63 -0.90
C ARG A 34 6.69 11.73 -0.90
N ASN A 35 6.37 12.26 -2.08
CA ASN A 35 5.39 13.33 -2.21
C ASN A 35 4.03 12.91 -1.65
N ARG A 36 3.56 11.68 -1.96
CA ARG A 36 2.30 11.16 -1.42
C ARG A 36 2.28 11.11 0.11
N ILE A 37 3.41 10.81 0.75
CA ILE A 37 3.49 10.78 2.22
C ILE A 37 3.43 12.21 2.77
N GLU A 38 4.18 13.14 2.19
CA GLU A 38 4.17 14.56 2.57
C GLU A 38 2.77 15.18 2.40
N ASP A 39 2.14 14.97 1.25
CA ASP A 39 0.79 15.44 0.96
C ASP A 39 -0.22 14.89 1.98
N LYS A 40 -0.18 13.58 2.25
CA LYS A 40 -1.08 12.94 3.23
C LYS A 40 -0.87 13.43 4.66
N PHE A 41 0.36 13.79 5.01
CA PHE A 41 0.65 14.38 6.31
C PHE A 41 0.07 15.79 6.41
N ASN A 42 0.22 16.60 5.35
CA ASN A 42 -0.36 17.94 5.31
C ASN A 42 -1.90 17.88 5.37
N ASP A 43 -2.53 17.00 4.58
CA ASP A 43 -3.98 16.76 4.62
C ASP A 43 -4.44 16.50 6.06
N PHE A 44 -3.74 15.60 6.77
CA PHE A 44 -4.08 15.24 8.15
C PHE A 44 -3.93 16.41 9.13
N ILE A 45 -2.89 17.23 8.98
CA ILE A 45 -2.68 18.41 9.83
C ILE A 45 -3.74 19.47 9.57
N ASP A 46 -4.14 19.66 8.31
CA ASP A 46 -5.17 20.62 7.95
C ASP A 46 -6.56 20.18 8.43
N GLU A 47 -6.88 18.88 8.34
CA GLU A 47 -8.07 18.29 8.97
C GLU A 47 -8.06 18.52 10.49
N LEU A 48 -6.93 18.23 11.16
CA LEU A 48 -6.80 18.42 12.61
C LEU A 48 -6.99 19.89 13.02
N LYS A 49 -6.49 20.84 12.23
CA LYS A 49 -6.68 22.28 12.49
C LYS A 49 -8.11 22.73 12.24
N SER A 50 -8.83 22.11 11.31
CA SER A 50 -10.23 22.43 11.02
C SER A 50 -11.17 21.92 12.11
N ASP A 51 -10.79 20.86 12.82
CA ASP A 51 -11.56 20.27 13.93
C ASP A 51 -11.36 21.00 15.27
N ILE A 52 -10.36 21.91 15.36
CA ILE A 52 -10.06 22.76 16.54
C ILE A 52 -10.68 24.14 16.38
#